data_AF-A0A535YDA4-F1
#
_entry.id   AF-A0A535YDA4-F1
#
_cell.length_a   1.000
_cell.length_b   1.000
_cell.length_c   1.000
_cell.angle_alpha   90.00
_cell.angle_beta   90.00
_cell.angle_gamma   90.00
#
_symmetry.space_group_name_H-M   'P 1'
#
loop_
_entity.id
_entity.type
_entity.pdbx_description
1 polymer ?
#
loop_
_entity_poly.entity_id
_entity_poly.type
_entity_poly.pdbx_seq_one_letter_code
_entity_poly.pdbx_strand_id
1 'polypeptide(L)'
;MRARCVSARSSSFRRLSRATQGRPQGRDIRLPSAPTRPRRGSPPRSAAKRPASGRGWVTLIVLALAAVVVSVGPGTIRELVSGVTFVRPPAASIPAPILHTEPALQAGVDGVSAAFSHGRLALAIVDLQSGATAGVDAERALPAASLFKLPILLEVLTEEEAGRLDPDLRLAIRAEDWTDGSGVLQGRVGDQLAVRELTRLMIQQSDNIAALVLMDAVGLESVNGMAERL
;
A
#
# COMPACT_ATOMS: atom_id res chain seq x y z
N MET A 1 48.85 -0.48 18.17
CA MET A 1 48.34 -0.33 19.55
C MET A 1 47.11 -1.21 19.72
N ARG A 2 47.10 -2.04 20.76
CA ARG A 2 46.02 -2.98 21.14
C ARG A 2 45.23 -2.41 22.32
N ALA A 3 43.91 -2.62 22.34
CA ALA A 3 43.04 -2.84 23.52
C ALA A 3 41.60 -3.09 22.99
N ARG A 4 40.95 -4.27 23.04
CA ARG A 4 40.44 -5.14 24.14
C ARG A 4 39.37 -4.53 25.06
N CYS A 5 38.15 -5.04 24.86
CA CYS A 5 37.06 -5.46 25.77
C CYS A 5 36.79 -4.76 27.12
N VAL A 6 35.50 -4.50 27.39
CA VAL A 6 34.77 -4.94 28.61
C VAL A 6 33.29 -5.21 28.27
N SER A 7 32.68 -6.22 28.91
CA SER A 7 31.29 -6.69 28.78
C SER A 7 30.45 -6.46 30.06
N ALA A 8 29.17 -6.85 29.95
CA ALA A 8 28.19 -7.18 31.02
C ALA A 8 27.32 -6.00 31.52
N ARG A 9 26.03 -6.16 31.89
CA ARG A 9 25.31 -7.26 32.55
C ARG A 9 23.81 -7.32 32.22
N SER A 10 23.26 -8.51 32.43
CA SER A 10 21.85 -8.88 32.49
C SER A 10 21.15 -8.45 33.79
N SER A 11 19.83 -8.25 33.74
CA SER A 11 18.96 -8.12 34.90
C SER A 11 17.89 -9.20 34.91
N SER A 12 17.96 -10.06 35.92
CA SER A 12 17.04 -11.14 36.24
C SER A 12 16.00 -10.66 37.27
N PHE A 13 14.73 -11.03 37.07
CA PHE A 13 13.69 -10.91 38.09
C PHE A 13 13.16 -12.31 38.45
N ARG A 14 13.57 -12.79 39.63
CA ARG A 14 12.96 -13.90 40.36
C ARG A 14 11.80 -13.35 41.20
N ARG A 15 10.64 -14.00 41.19
CA ARG A 15 9.62 -13.86 42.25
C ARG A 15 9.45 -15.18 42.98
N LEU A 16 9.37 -15.06 44.30
CA LEU A 16 9.47 -16.10 45.32
C LEU A 16 8.21 -16.95 45.46
N SER A 17 8.43 -18.16 45.97
CA SER A 17 7.45 -19.16 46.40
C SER A 17 7.31 -19.16 47.94
N ARG A 18 6.30 -19.90 48.44
CA ARG A 18 5.97 -20.34 49.83
C ARG A 18 4.92 -19.50 50.58
N ALA A 19 4.04 -20.06 51.42
CA ALA A 19 3.62 -21.43 51.70
C ALA A 19 2.41 -21.43 52.68
N THR A 20 1.53 -22.45 52.54
CA THR A 20 0.83 -23.27 53.56
C THR A 20 0.34 -22.73 54.92
N GLN A 21 -0.90 -23.07 55.27
CA GLN A 21 -1.40 -23.71 56.53
C GLN A 21 -2.95 -23.64 56.50
N GLY A 22 -3.80 -24.54 56.99
CA GLY A 22 -3.72 -25.82 57.70
C GLY A 22 -5.18 -26.32 57.90
N ARG A 23 -5.39 -27.64 57.90
CA ARG A 23 -6.62 -28.39 58.29
C ARG A 23 -6.70 -28.49 59.84
N PRO A 24 -7.77 -28.96 60.53
CA PRO A 24 -8.56 -30.17 60.20
C PRO A 24 -10.06 -30.18 60.62
N GLN A 25 -10.64 -31.37 60.50
CA GLN A 25 -12.04 -31.82 60.56
C GLN A 25 -12.67 -31.87 61.96
N GLY A 26 -14.01 -31.86 62.02
CA GLY A 26 -14.81 -32.41 63.12
C GLY A 26 -16.23 -32.76 62.64
N ARG A 27 -16.59 -34.04 62.70
CA ARG A 27 -17.95 -34.58 62.50
C ARG A 27 -18.68 -34.54 63.85
N ASP A 28 -19.99 -34.33 63.84
CA ASP A 28 -20.92 -34.99 64.78
C ASP A 28 -22.37 -34.97 64.28
N ILE A 29 -23.17 -35.85 64.87
CA ILE A 29 -24.25 -36.67 64.28
C ILE A 29 -25.61 -36.40 64.98
N ARG A 30 -26.70 -36.23 64.18
CA ARG A 30 -28.16 -36.54 64.43
C ARG A 30 -28.91 -35.80 65.56
N LEU A 31 -30.24 -35.58 65.62
CA LEU A 31 -31.51 -35.98 64.93
C LEU A 31 -32.66 -35.05 65.48
N PRO A 32 -33.98 -35.27 65.23
CA PRO A 32 -34.85 -34.69 64.20
C PRO A 32 -35.95 -33.71 64.71
N SER A 33 -36.73 -33.07 63.82
CA SER A 33 -38.03 -32.49 64.21
C SER A 33 -39.07 -32.44 63.07
N ALA A 34 -40.15 -33.19 63.31
CA ALA A 34 -41.57 -33.07 62.93
C ALA A 34 -42.05 -32.97 61.45
N PRO A 35 -43.13 -33.68 61.07
CA PRO A 35 -43.70 -33.65 59.72
C PRO A 35 -44.77 -32.56 59.53
N THR A 36 -44.73 -31.85 58.40
CA THR A 36 -45.81 -30.98 57.93
C THR A 36 -46.58 -31.61 56.77
N ARG A 37 -47.91 -31.62 56.92
CA ARG A 37 -48.96 -32.20 56.06
C ARG A 37 -48.96 -31.60 54.63
N PRO A 38 -49.24 -32.36 53.55
CA PRO A 38 -49.25 -31.80 52.20
C PRO A 38 -50.57 -31.08 51.88
N ARG A 39 -50.46 -29.88 51.30
CA ARG A 39 -51.57 -29.12 50.71
C ARG A 39 -51.58 -29.35 49.19
N ARG A 40 -52.68 -29.89 48.67
CA ARG A 40 -52.89 -30.20 47.24
C ARG A 40 -53.07 -28.89 46.47
N GLY A 41 -52.12 -28.55 45.59
CA GLY A 41 -52.22 -27.42 44.67
C GLY A 41 -52.71 -27.86 43.28
N SER A 42 -53.65 -27.12 42.70
CA SER A 42 -54.17 -27.29 41.34
C SER A 42 -53.11 -26.97 40.27
N PRO A 43 -53.16 -27.57 39.07
CA PRO A 43 -52.13 -27.33 38.05
C PRO A 43 -52.36 -25.99 37.33
N PRO A 44 -51.31 -25.27 36.91
CA PRO A 44 -51.47 -24.10 36.05
C PRO A 44 -51.71 -24.52 34.60
N ARG A 45 -52.67 -23.84 33.94
CA ARG A 45 -52.92 -23.91 32.49
C ARG A 45 -51.70 -23.39 31.73
N SER A 46 -51.20 -24.16 30.76
CA SER A 46 -50.12 -23.73 29.87
C SER A 46 -50.59 -22.60 28.94
N ALA A 47 -49.88 -21.47 28.97
CA ALA A 47 -50.02 -20.42 27.97
C ALA A 47 -49.36 -20.89 26.66
N ALA A 48 -50.17 -21.15 25.64
CA ALA A 48 -49.68 -21.46 24.30
C ALA A 48 -48.95 -20.25 23.72
N LYS A 49 -47.63 -20.37 23.51
CA LYS A 49 -46.83 -19.39 22.77
C LYS A 49 -47.27 -19.43 21.30
N ARG A 50 -47.83 -18.33 20.80
CA ARG A 50 -48.08 -18.14 19.35
C ARG A 50 -46.73 -18.09 18.64
N PRO A 51 -46.52 -18.81 17.52
CA PRO A 51 -45.27 -18.75 16.79
C PRO A 51 -45.11 -17.34 16.19
N ALA A 52 -44.00 -16.68 16.50
CA ALA A 52 -43.62 -15.45 15.83
C ALA A 52 -43.45 -15.74 14.34
N SER A 53 -44.16 -15.02 13.48
CA SER A 53 -44.10 -15.25 12.04
C SER A 53 -42.73 -14.78 11.53
N GLY A 54 -41.88 -15.72 11.11
CA GLY A 54 -40.58 -15.41 10.50
C GLY A 54 -40.69 -14.55 9.24
N ARG A 55 -41.88 -14.49 8.65
CA ARG A 55 -42.24 -13.61 7.52
C ARG A 55 -42.10 -12.14 7.86
N GLY A 56 -42.39 -11.72 9.10
CA GLY A 56 -42.27 -10.31 9.49
C GLY A 56 -40.84 -9.79 9.44
N TRP A 57 -39.88 -10.60 9.89
CA TRP A 57 -38.46 -10.25 9.89
C TRP A 57 -37.87 -10.22 8.47
N VAL A 58 -38.30 -11.15 7.61
CA VAL A 58 -37.91 -11.14 6.19
C VAL A 58 -38.44 -9.88 5.50
N THR A 59 -39.70 -9.50 5.73
CA THR A 59 -40.25 -8.26 5.18
C THR A 59 -39.51 -7.02 5.68
N LEU A 60 -39.13 -6.97 6.96
CA LEU A 60 -38.36 -5.85 7.51
C LEU A 60 -36.94 -5.76 6.91
N ILE A 61 -36.28 -6.89 6.69
CA ILE A 61 -34.96 -6.93 6.03
C ILE A 61 -35.08 -6.44 4.59
N VAL A 62 -36.10 -6.91 3.85
CA VAL A 62 -36.33 -6.49 2.46
C VAL A 62 -36.64 -4.99 2.38
N LEU A 63 -37.48 -4.46 3.28
CA LEU A 63 -37.79 -3.03 3.34
C LEU A 63 -36.58 -2.19 3.72
N ALA A 64 -35.74 -2.65 4.65
CA ALA A 64 -34.50 -1.97 5.01
C ALA A 64 -33.51 -1.95 3.84
N LEU A 65 -33.35 -3.07 3.12
CA LEU A 65 -32.49 -3.14 1.94
C LEU A 65 -32.99 -2.22 0.82
N ALA A 66 -34.31 -2.22 0.58
CA ALA A 66 -34.93 -1.33 -0.40
C ALA A 66 -34.77 0.14 -0.02
N ALA A 67 -34.92 0.49 1.26
CA ALA A 67 -34.70 1.85 1.76
C ALA A 67 -33.24 2.30 1.60
N VAL A 68 -32.27 1.42 1.85
CA VAL A 68 -30.85 1.70 1.60
C VAL A 68 -30.60 1.94 0.11
N VAL A 69 -31.13 1.10 -0.77
CA VAL A 69 -31.00 1.25 -2.23
C VAL A 69 -31.62 2.56 -2.73
N VAL A 70 -32.79 2.94 -2.22
CA VAL A 70 -33.47 4.20 -2.59
C VAL A 70 -32.74 5.42 -2.01
N SER A 71 -32.19 5.32 -0.79
CA SER A 71 -31.51 6.42 -0.09
C SER A 71 -30.12 6.72 -0.65
N VAL A 72 -29.39 5.69 -1.07
CA VAL A 72 -28.03 5.80 -1.61
C VAL A 72 -28.03 6.36 -3.04
N GLY A 73 -29.17 6.24 -3.74
CA GLY A 73 -29.34 6.75 -5.10
C GLY A 73 -28.63 5.92 -6.17
N PRO A 74 -29.14 5.89 -7.41
CA PRO A 74 -28.60 5.04 -8.47
C PRO A 74 -27.16 5.39 -8.88
N GLY A 75 -26.71 6.63 -8.64
CA GLY A 75 -25.33 7.07 -8.93
C GLY A 75 -24.30 6.39 -8.03
N THR A 76 -24.52 6.39 -6.73
CA THR A 76 -23.59 5.82 -5.73
C THR A 76 -23.53 4.30 -5.80
N ILE A 77 -24.66 3.63 -6.13
CA ILE A 77 -24.68 2.18 -6.39
C ILE A 77 -23.84 1.85 -7.64
N ARG A 78 -23.95 2.68 -8.69
CA ARG A 78 -23.16 2.50 -9.90
C ARG A 78 -21.66 2.72 -9.64
N GLU A 79 -21.31 3.70 -8.82
CA GLU A 79 -19.92 3.93 -8.40
C GLU A 79 -19.37 2.76 -7.57
N LEU A 80 -20.12 2.27 -6.58
CA LEU A 80 -19.73 1.13 -5.76
C LEU A 80 -19.55 -0.15 -6.58
N VAL A 81 -20.47 -0.42 -7.52
CA VAL A 81 -20.34 -1.56 -8.44
C VAL A 81 -19.14 -1.36 -9.36
N SER A 82 -18.96 -0.17 -9.93
CA SER A 82 -17.82 0.12 -10.82
C SER A 82 -16.46 0.00 -10.12
N GLY A 83 -16.39 0.36 -8.83
CA GLY A 83 -15.18 0.23 -8.01
C GLY A 83 -14.86 -1.22 -7.66
N VAL A 84 -15.87 -2.10 -7.55
CA VAL A 84 -15.69 -3.54 -7.32
C VAL A 84 -15.46 -4.31 -8.63
N THR A 85 -15.95 -3.80 -9.76
CA THR A 85 -15.82 -4.43 -11.08
C THR A 85 -14.71 -3.83 -11.94
N PHE A 86 -13.81 -2.99 -11.40
CA PHE A 86 -12.63 -2.56 -12.13
C PHE A 86 -11.68 -3.74 -12.28
N VAL A 87 -11.95 -4.56 -13.28
CA VAL A 87 -11.02 -5.55 -13.79
C VAL A 87 -10.04 -4.76 -14.65
N ARG A 88 -8.80 -4.60 -14.17
CA ARG A 88 -7.71 -4.05 -14.98
C ARG A 88 -7.74 -4.82 -16.31
N PRO A 89 -8.01 -4.16 -17.45
CA PRO A 89 -8.00 -4.86 -18.72
C PRO A 89 -6.62 -5.54 -18.85
N PRO A 90 -6.56 -6.81 -19.30
CA PRO A 90 -5.29 -7.47 -19.51
C PRO A 90 -4.44 -6.54 -20.37
N ALA A 91 -3.20 -6.29 -19.94
CA ALA A 91 -2.29 -5.44 -20.69
C ALA A 91 -2.27 -5.95 -22.14
N ALA A 92 -2.69 -5.12 -23.08
CA ALA A 92 -2.66 -5.50 -24.48
C ALA A 92 -1.21 -5.82 -24.85
N SER A 93 -0.94 -7.09 -25.15
CA SER A 93 0.35 -7.50 -25.68
C SER A 93 0.42 -7.06 -27.14
N ILE A 94 0.91 -5.86 -27.38
CA ILE A 94 1.32 -5.47 -28.73
C ILE A 94 2.63 -6.22 -28.98
N PRO A 95 2.69 -7.18 -29.94
CA PRO A 95 3.95 -7.83 -30.26
C PRO A 95 4.96 -6.76 -30.64
N ALA A 96 6.17 -6.84 -30.08
CA ALA A 96 7.21 -5.86 -30.38
C ALA A 96 7.43 -5.81 -31.89
N PRO A 97 7.25 -4.64 -32.53
CA PRO A 97 7.39 -4.54 -33.97
C PRO A 97 8.85 -4.72 -34.36
N ILE A 98 9.09 -5.17 -35.60
CA ILE A 98 10.44 -5.24 -36.14
C ILE A 98 10.90 -3.80 -36.45
N LEU A 99 11.94 -3.37 -35.75
CA LEU A 99 12.49 -2.04 -35.93
C LEU A 99 13.14 -1.89 -37.31
N HIS A 100 12.79 -0.84 -38.03
CA HIS A 100 13.36 -0.51 -39.33
C HIS A 100 13.42 1.00 -39.52
N THR A 101 14.51 1.50 -40.11
CA THR A 101 14.63 2.93 -40.39
C THR A 101 13.65 3.34 -41.49
N GLU A 102 12.85 4.37 -41.23
CA GLU A 102 11.89 4.91 -42.18
C GLU A 102 12.44 6.18 -42.86
N PRO A 103 12.72 6.17 -44.17
CA PRO A 103 13.43 7.28 -44.83
C PRO A 103 12.73 8.63 -44.72
N ALA A 104 11.39 8.65 -44.82
CA ALA A 104 10.63 9.90 -44.72
C ALA A 104 10.71 10.49 -43.30
N LEU A 105 10.68 9.63 -42.27
CA LEU A 105 10.82 10.04 -40.88
C LEU A 105 12.26 10.52 -40.60
N GLN A 106 13.26 9.82 -41.15
CA GLN A 106 14.67 10.20 -41.03
C GLN A 106 14.95 11.57 -41.65
N ALA A 107 14.41 11.86 -42.84
CA ALA A 107 14.54 13.17 -43.46
C ALA A 107 13.99 14.32 -42.58
N GLY A 108 12.91 14.05 -41.83
CA GLY A 108 12.38 14.99 -40.84
C GLY A 108 13.34 15.22 -39.67
N VAL A 109 13.91 14.14 -39.12
CA VAL A 109 14.93 14.21 -38.05
C VAL A 109 16.17 14.97 -38.51
N ASP A 110 16.64 14.71 -39.72
CA ASP A 110 17.80 15.38 -40.31
C ASP A 110 17.55 16.89 -40.45
N GLY A 111 16.34 17.29 -40.83
CA GLY A 111 15.92 18.70 -40.87
C GLY A 111 15.96 19.37 -39.49
N VAL A 112 15.47 18.70 -38.45
CA VAL A 112 15.55 19.21 -37.06
C VAL A 112 17.00 19.31 -36.59
N SER A 113 17.80 18.29 -36.87
CA SER A 113 19.22 18.25 -36.53
C SER A 113 20.00 19.38 -37.20
N ALA A 114 19.77 19.62 -38.49
CA ALA A 114 20.41 20.70 -39.24
C ALA A 114 20.04 22.10 -38.73
N ALA A 115 18.81 22.28 -38.21
CA ALA A 115 18.37 23.55 -37.61
C ALA A 115 18.96 23.79 -36.22
N PHE A 116 19.49 22.76 -35.56
CA PHE A 116 20.06 22.85 -34.22
C PHE A 116 21.52 23.32 -34.26
N SER A 117 21.72 24.64 -34.15
CA SER A 117 23.02 25.29 -34.40
C SER A 117 23.98 25.33 -33.21
N HIS A 118 23.52 25.04 -31.99
CA HIS A 118 24.34 25.14 -30.77
C HIS A 118 24.08 23.98 -29.81
N GLY A 119 25.17 23.36 -29.32
CA GLY A 119 25.12 22.27 -28.36
C GLY A 119 25.21 20.90 -29.02
N ARG A 120 24.73 19.86 -28.33
CA ARG A 120 24.68 18.47 -28.83
C ARG A 120 23.24 17.99 -28.76
N LEU A 121 22.75 17.43 -29.87
CA LEU A 121 21.44 16.81 -29.99
C LEU A 121 21.61 15.30 -30.13
N ALA A 122 20.87 14.54 -29.34
CA ALA A 122 20.61 13.12 -29.60
C ALA A 122 19.09 12.95 -29.64
N LEU A 123 18.61 12.19 -30.62
CA LEU A 123 17.17 11.93 -30.82
C LEU A 123 16.98 10.49 -31.26
N ALA A 124 16.00 9.83 -30.64
CA ALA A 124 15.50 8.54 -31.07
C ALA A 124 13.98 8.61 -31.17
N ILE A 125 13.43 8.18 -32.30
CA ILE A 125 12.00 8.04 -32.55
C ILE A 125 11.73 6.58 -32.87
N VAL A 126 10.74 6.01 -32.20
CA VAL A 126 10.24 4.65 -32.45
C VAL A 126 8.72 4.72 -32.52
N ASP A 127 8.15 4.38 -33.67
CA ASP A 127 6.72 4.12 -33.81
C ASP A 127 6.43 2.69 -33.32
N LEU A 128 5.69 2.59 -32.22
CA LEU A 128 5.36 1.32 -31.58
C LEU A 128 4.34 0.48 -32.37
N GLN A 129 3.65 1.05 -33.37
CA GLN A 129 2.70 0.32 -34.20
C GLN A 129 3.38 -0.32 -35.42
N SER A 130 4.17 0.46 -36.14
CA SER A 130 4.83 0.00 -37.36
C SER A 130 6.22 -0.59 -37.12
N GLY A 131 6.92 -0.13 -36.07
CA GLY A 131 8.36 -0.37 -35.89
C GLY A 131 9.24 0.61 -36.66
N ALA A 132 8.67 1.61 -37.32
CA ALA A 132 9.44 2.65 -37.98
C ALA A 132 10.32 3.40 -36.97
N THR A 133 11.59 3.59 -37.31
CA THR A 133 12.56 4.32 -36.49
C THR A 133 13.24 5.43 -37.27
N ALA A 134 13.69 6.44 -36.54
CA ALA A 134 14.59 7.47 -37.02
C ALA A 134 15.37 8.07 -35.84
N GLY A 135 16.53 8.65 -36.11
CA GLY A 135 17.31 9.26 -35.05
C GLY A 135 18.56 9.97 -35.52
N VAL A 136 19.17 10.71 -34.59
CA VAL A 136 20.50 11.29 -34.73
C VAL A 136 21.24 11.05 -33.42
N ASP A 137 22.45 10.50 -33.47
CA ASP A 137 23.24 10.17 -32.28
C ASP A 137 22.43 9.39 -31.20
N ALA A 138 21.49 8.54 -31.62
CA ALA A 138 20.49 7.91 -30.73
C ALA A 138 21.11 7.13 -29.55
N GLU A 139 22.29 6.54 -29.76
CA GLU A 139 23.03 5.75 -28.75
C GLU A 139 23.99 6.59 -27.91
N ARG A 140 24.02 7.90 -28.08
CA ARG A 140 24.94 8.78 -27.35
C ARG A 140 24.49 8.93 -25.89
N ALA A 141 25.38 8.61 -24.96
CA ALA A 141 25.19 8.95 -23.56
C ALA A 141 25.13 10.48 -23.35
N LEU A 142 24.05 10.93 -22.72
CA LEU A 142 23.82 12.31 -22.30
C LEU A 142 23.56 12.37 -20.78
N PRO A 143 23.77 13.53 -20.13
CA PRO A 143 23.35 13.71 -18.75
C PRO A 143 21.85 13.41 -18.61
N ALA A 144 21.49 12.47 -17.75
CA ALA A 144 20.10 12.05 -17.58
C ALA A 144 19.19 13.18 -17.05
N ALA A 145 19.77 14.19 -16.39
CA ALA A 145 19.02 15.17 -15.60
C ALA A 145 17.99 14.43 -14.72
N SER A 146 16.76 14.95 -14.58
CA SER A 146 15.71 14.31 -13.78
C SER A 146 15.20 12.95 -14.31
N LEU A 147 15.68 12.44 -15.46
CA LEU A 147 15.32 11.09 -15.92
C LEU A 147 15.87 9.99 -15.00
N PHE A 148 16.87 10.28 -14.15
CA PHE A 148 17.35 9.34 -13.13
C PHE A 148 16.24 8.89 -12.14
N LYS A 149 15.13 9.62 -12.06
CA LYS A 149 13.97 9.29 -11.21
C LYS A 149 13.12 8.16 -11.77
N LEU A 150 13.29 7.79 -13.04
CA LEU A 150 12.56 6.68 -13.65
C LEU A 150 12.91 5.32 -13.04
N PRO A 151 14.19 4.93 -12.86
CA PRO A 151 14.51 3.69 -12.14
C PRO A 151 14.05 3.73 -10.68
N ILE A 152 14.08 4.90 -10.01
CA ILE A 152 13.51 5.05 -8.65
C ILE A 152 12.01 4.75 -8.67
N LEU A 153 11.26 5.34 -9.61
CA LEU A 153 9.83 5.09 -9.75
C LEU A 153 9.53 3.60 -9.97
N LEU A 154 10.25 2.95 -10.88
CA LEU A 154 10.03 1.55 -11.18
C LEU A 154 10.35 0.65 -9.99
N GLU A 155 11.40 0.95 -9.24
CA GLU A 155 11.73 0.20 -8.03
C GLU A 155 10.65 0.39 -6.95
N VAL A 156 10.20 1.63 -6.70
CA VAL A 156 9.08 1.90 -5.77
C VAL A 156 7.83 1.11 -6.15
N LEU A 157 7.43 1.14 -7.43
CA LEU A 157 6.26 0.39 -7.89
C LEU A 157 6.45 -1.13 -7.79
N THR A 158 7.68 -1.62 -8.00
CA THR A 158 8.02 -3.05 -7.86
C THR A 158 7.90 -3.50 -6.41
N GLU A 159 8.41 -2.70 -5.47
CA GLU A 159 8.31 -2.97 -4.03
C GLU A 159 6.86 -2.87 -3.52
N GLU A 160 6.07 -1.92 -4.05
CA GLU A 160 4.63 -1.79 -3.76
C GLU A 160 3.86 -3.02 -4.28
N GLU A 161 4.09 -3.45 -5.52
CA GLU A 161 3.43 -4.62 -6.11
C GLU A 161 3.79 -5.90 -5.35
N ALA A 162 5.03 -6.00 -4.86
CA ALA A 162 5.47 -7.12 -4.04
C ALA A 162 4.99 -7.05 -2.58
N GLY A 163 4.30 -5.97 -2.17
CA GLY A 163 3.82 -5.75 -0.80
C GLY A 163 4.95 -5.50 0.21
N ARG A 164 6.15 -5.12 -0.26
CA ARG A 164 7.31 -4.81 0.58
C ARG A 164 7.38 -3.33 0.97
N LEU A 165 6.77 -2.46 0.17
CA LEU A 165 6.60 -1.05 0.47
C LEU A 165 5.11 -0.70 0.51
N ASP A 166 4.65 -0.17 1.65
CA ASP A 166 3.28 0.30 1.79
C ASP A 166 3.15 1.71 1.19
N PRO A 167 2.27 1.96 0.19
CA PRO A 167 2.07 3.29 -0.38
C PRO A 167 1.55 4.32 0.64
N ASP A 168 0.94 3.87 1.74
CA ASP A 168 0.47 4.68 2.87
C ASP A 168 1.57 4.98 3.91
N LEU A 169 2.71 4.30 3.84
CA LEU A 169 3.82 4.50 4.76
C LEU A 169 4.26 5.96 4.70
N ARG A 170 4.35 6.59 5.86
CA ARG A 170 4.83 7.98 5.99
C ARG A 170 6.32 8.00 6.22
N LEU A 171 7.05 8.57 5.26
CA LEU A 171 8.50 8.78 5.34
C LEU A 171 8.78 10.21 5.76
N ALA A 172 9.76 10.38 6.64
CA ALA A 172 10.19 11.70 7.11
C ALA A 172 11.13 12.34 6.09
N ILE A 173 10.95 13.64 5.85
CA ILE A 173 11.92 14.45 5.10
C ILE A 173 13.01 14.87 6.08
N ARG A 174 14.15 14.22 6.02
CA ARG A 174 15.28 14.46 6.93
C ARG A 174 16.11 15.63 6.41
N ALA A 175 16.91 16.22 7.31
CA ALA A 175 17.81 17.31 6.92
C ALA A 175 18.85 16.87 5.88
N GLU A 176 19.24 15.60 5.89
CA GLU A 176 20.17 15.00 4.91
C GLU A 176 19.55 14.76 3.52
N ASP A 177 18.22 14.70 3.43
CA ASP A 177 17.50 14.60 2.14
C ASP A 177 17.39 15.97 1.44
N TRP A 178 17.72 17.05 2.15
CA TRP A 178 17.59 18.39 1.61
C TRP A 178 18.56 18.59 0.43
N THR A 179 18.02 19.09 -0.67
CA THR A 179 18.79 19.45 -1.85
C THR A 179 18.10 20.58 -2.59
N ASP A 180 18.88 21.36 -3.32
CA ASP A 180 18.38 22.45 -4.14
C ASP A 180 17.86 21.93 -5.51
N GLY A 181 17.34 22.82 -6.34
CA GLY A 181 16.82 22.52 -7.67
C GLY A 181 15.30 22.42 -7.69
N SER A 182 14.77 21.44 -8.42
CA SER A 182 13.32 21.31 -8.64
C SER A 182 12.60 20.66 -7.47
N GLY A 183 11.41 21.17 -7.17
CA GLY A 183 10.54 20.63 -6.12
C GLY A 183 9.81 21.71 -5.32
N VAL A 184 9.02 21.25 -4.37
CA VAL A 184 8.24 22.07 -3.41
C VAL A 184 8.53 21.69 -1.95
N LEU A 185 9.40 20.71 -1.71
CA LEU A 185 9.68 20.17 -0.38
C LEU A 185 10.83 20.86 0.37
N GLN A 186 11.52 21.82 -0.22
CA GLN A 186 12.72 22.47 0.33
C GLN A 186 12.46 23.18 1.67
N GLY A 187 11.23 23.67 1.88
CA GLY A 187 10.79 24.28 3.14
C GLY A 187 10.11 23.31 4.11
N ARG A 188 10.11 22.00 3.82
CA ARG A 188 9.31 20.98 4.53
C ARG A 188 10.15 19.94 5.25
N VAL A 189 11.43 20.21 5.49
CA VAL A 189 12.27 19.35 6.34
C VAL A 189 11.61 19.18 7.70
N GLY A 190 11.50 17.93 8.15
CA GLY A 190 10.78 17.54 9.37
C GLY A 190 9.34 17.05 9.13
N ASP A 191 8.73 17.36 7.99
CA ASP A 191 7.42 16.81 7.63
C ASP A 191 7.52 15.31 7.33
N GLN A 192 6.36 14.63 7.39
CA GLN A 192 6.21 13.25 6.95
C GLN A 192 5.14 13.14 5.88
N LEU A 193 5.50 12.55 4.74
CA LEU A 193 4.61 12.36 3.59
C LEU A 193 4.47 10.88 3.26
N ALA A 194 3.30 10.49 2.76
CA ALA A 194 3.08 9.12 2.31
C ALA A 194 3.96 8.81 1.08
N VAL A 195 4.43 7.57 0.95
CA VAL A 195 5.20 7.09 -0.21
C VAL A 195 4.52 7.51 -1.52
N ARG A 196 3.22 7.27 -1.68
CA ARG A 196 2.49 7.67 -2.90
C ARG A 196 2.53 9.18 -3.18
N GLU A 197 2.59 10.01 -2.15
CA GLU A 197 2.65 11.46 -2.31
C GLU A 197 4.04 11.87 -2.76
N LEU A 198 5.08 11.31 -2.14
CA LEU A 198 6.47 11.50 -2.56
C LEU A 198 6.66 11.03 -4.01
N THR A 199 6.14 9.86 -4.38
CA THR A 199 6.22 9.32 -5.75
C THR A 199 5.55 10.26 -6.75
N ARG A 200 4.37 10.80 -6.39
CA ARG A 200 3.68 11.80 -7.20
C ARG A 200 4.49 13.08 -7.36
N LEU A 201 5.05 13.62 -6.28
CA LEU A 201 5.86 14.84 -6.30
C LEU A 201 7.15 14.66 -7.12
N MET A 202 7.82 13.52 -6.96
CA MET A 202 9.02 13.14 -7.70
C MET A 202 8.77 13.15 -9.22
N ILE A 203 7.62 12.65 -9.69
CA ILE A 203 7.34 12.55 -11.13
C ILE A 203 6.64 13.79 -11.68
N GLN A 204 5.61 14.31 -11.01
CA GLN A 204 4.82 15.43 -11.53
C GLN A 204 5.53 16.77 -11.39
N GLN A 205 6.37 16.95 -10.36
CA GLN A 205 7.06 18.20 -10.08
C GLN A 205 8.58 18.05 -10.15
N SER A 206 9.06 16.87 -10.55
CA SER A 206 10.48 16.56 -10.58
C SER A 206 11.17 16.78 -9.22
N ASP A 207 10.44 16.64 -8.12
CA ASP A 207 10.94 17.01 -6.79
C ASP A 207 12.18 16.19 -6.41
N ASN A 208 13.29 16.87 -6.15
CA ASN A 208 14.57 16.23 -5.86
C ASN A 208 14.60 15.63 -4.45
N ILE A 209 13.96 16.26 -3.47
CA ILE A 209 13.91 15.77 -2.09
C ILE A 209 13.05 14.51 -2.04
N ALA A 210 11.91 14.51 -2.73
CA ALA A 210 11.08 13.30 -2.84
C ALA A 210 11.86 12.14 -3.48
N ALA A 211 12.68 12.41 -4.50
CA ALA A 211 13.52 11.40 -5.12
C ALA A 211 14.56 10.82 -4.14
N LEU A 212 15.21 11.66 -3.34
CA LEU A 212 16.20 11.20 -2.35
C LEU A 212 15.55 10.38 -1.24
N VAL A 213 14.42 10.83 -0.69
CA VAL A 213 13.67 10.09 0.33
C VAL A 213 13.22 8.72 -0.18
N LEU A 214 12.71 8.65 -1.42
CA LEU A 214 12.29 7.38 -2.02
C LEU A 214 13.47 6.47 -2.34
N MET A 215 14.58 7.03 -2.84
CA MET A 215 15.80 6.27 -3.13
C MET A 215 16.42 5.67 -1.87
N ASP A 216 16.38 6.38 -0.74
CA ASP A 216 16.78 5.83 0.56
C ASP A 216 15.85 4.69 0.99
N ALA A 217 14.54 4.85 0.79
CA ALA A 217 13.54 3.84 1.16
C ALA A 217 13.68 2.52 0.38
N VAL A 218 13.98 2.57 -0.93
CA VAL A 218 14.12 1.36 -1.77
C VAL A 218 15.56 0.87 -1.94
N GLY A 219 16.53 1.71 -1.61
CA GLY A 219 17.97 1.41 -1.66
C GLY A 219 18.62 1.75 -3.01
N LEU A 220 19.77 2.41 -2.95
CA LEU A 220 20.55 2.82 -4.13
C LEU A 220 21.00 1.63 -5.00
N GLU A 221 21.37 0.51 -4.39
CA GLU A 221 21.79 -0.69 -5.12
C GLU A 221 20.64 -1.27 -5.96
N SER A 222 19.43 -1.31 -5.40
CA SER A 222 18.22 -1.75 -6.10
C SER A 222 17.89 -0.83 -7.27
N VAL A 223 17.99 0.50 -7.07
CA VAL A 223 17.78 1.51 -8.12
C VAL A 223 18.79 1.37 -9.25
N ASN A 224 20.08 1.22 -8.94
CA ASN A 224 21.10 1.01 -9.96
C ASN A 224 20.87 -0.30 -10.72
N GLY A 225 20.56 -1.39 -10.00
CA GLY A 225 20.20 -2.65 -10.62
C GLY A 225 18.94 -2.56 -11.48
N MET A 226 17.97 -1.70 -11.13
CA MET A 226 16.82 -1.42 -11.97
C MET A 226 17.23 -0.66 -13.23
N ALA A 227 18.08 0.35 -13.11
CA ALA A 227 18.59 1.12 -14.26
C ALA A 227 19.35 0.24 -15.26
N GLU A 228 20.11 -0.76 -14.79
CA GLU A 228 20.83 -1.71 -15.66
C GLU A 228 19.91 -2.71 -16.38
N ARG A 229 18.67 -2.90 -15.91
CA ARG A 229 17.68 -3.81 -16.54
C ARG A 229 16.81 -3.11 -17.60
N LEU A 230 16.88 -1.79 -17.70
CA LEU A 230 16.17 -0.97 -18.70
C LEU A 230 16.98 -0.90 -19.99
#